data_AF-A0A9R0BNV7-F1
#
_entry.id   AF-A0A9R0BNV7-F1
#
_cell.length_a   1.000
_cell.length_b   1.000
_cell.length_c   1.000
_cell.angle_alpha   90.00
_cell.angle_beta   90.00
_cell.angle_gamma   90.00
#
_symmetry.space_group_name_H-M   'P 1'
#
loop_
_entity.id
_entity.type
_entity.pdbx_description
1 polymer ?
#
loop_
_entity_poly.entity_id
_entity_poly.type
_entity_poly.pdbx_seq_one_letter_code
_entity_poly.pdbx_strand_id
1 'polypeptide(L)'
;MDRKKKEILTLSMGIALLPPLWAVLAPYIGIKTGAVALICAGLYVTNGNKQKDGLKIMFGFWCGDLWAVLAILIMGYMNFNQNLELFLTLSILGFFAVVIASLFEKIIFLPSWLCGWAIGLTIMTGENIINLQDICIQIAVAMAVGVWYVGAGVDLFTIYILSKDKKKGN
;
A
#
# COMPACT_ATOMS: atom_id res chain seq x y z
N MET A 1 12.73 -27.33 -18.66
CA MET A 1 11.96 -26.06 -18.73
C MET A 1 12.92 -24.91 -18.58
N ASP A 2 12.88 -23.96 -19.51
CA ASP A 2 13.73 -22.77 -19.52
C ASP A 2 13.59 -21.99 -18.20
N ARG A 3 14.68 -21.47 -17.64
CA ARG A 3 14.73 -20.85 -16.29
C ARG A 3 13.72 -19.71 -16.18
N LYS A 4 13.61 -18.92 -17.25
CA LYS A 4 12.64 -17.82 -17.36
C LYS A 4 11.19 -18.32 -17.28
N LYS A 5 10.88 -19.47 -17.87
CA LYS A 5 9.53 -20.09 -17.81
C LYS A 5 9.22 -20.58 -16.39
N LYS A 6 10.19 -21.13 -15.66
CA LYS A 6 10.03 -21.52 -14.25
C LYS A 6 9.79 -20.31 -13.34
N GLU A 7 10.57 -19.24 -13.52
CA GLU A 7 10.40 -17.98 -12.78
C GLU A 7 9.00 -17.38 -13.01
N ILE A 8 8.57 -17.26 -14.27
CA ILE A 8 7.23 -16.77 -14.61
C ILE A 8 6.14 -17.64 -13.98
N LEU A 9 6.25 -18.97 -14.09
CA LEU A 9 5.25 -19.88 -13.55
C LEU A 9 5.14 -19.80 -12.02
N THR A 10 6.29 -19.72 -11.34
CA THR A 10 6.33 -19.64 -9.87
C THR A 10 5.78 -18.31 -9.37
N LEU A 11 6.15 -17.21 -10.03
CA LEU A 11 5.62 -15.87 -9.74
C LEU A 11 4.10 -15.83 -9.98
N SER A 12 3.63 -16.36 -11.12
CA SER A 12 2.21 -16.39 -11.43
C SER A 12 1.42 -17.24 -10.43
N MET A 13 1.98 -18.35 -9.94
CA MET A 13 1.35 -19.14 -8.87
C MET A 13 1.28 -18.35 -7.55
N GLY A 14 2.34 -17.63 -7.19
CA GLY A 14 2.34 -16.78 -5.99
C GLY A 14 1.25 -15.71 -6.07
N ILE A 15 1.14 -15.01 -7.20
CA ILE A 15 0.11 -13.99 -7.44
C ILE A 15 -1.29 -14.60 -7.54
N ALA A 16 -1.44 -15.80 -8.10
CA ALA A 16 -2.73 -16.47 -8.18
C ALA A 16 -3.24 -16.96 -6.82
N LEU A 17 -2.37 -17.07 -5.81
CA LEU A 17 -2.71 -17.64 -4.51
C LEU A 17 -2.75 -16.57 -3.39
N LEU A 18 -1.63 -15.88 -3.16
CA LEU A 18 -1.44 -15.02 -1.98
C LEU A 18 -2.38 -13.79 -1.97
N PRO A 19 -2.44 -12.95 -3.03
CA PRO A 19 -3.38 -11.83 -3.05
C PRO A 19 -4.86 -12.24 -2.96
N PRO A 20 -5.37 -13.23 -3.73
CA PRO A 20 -6.75 -13.70 -3.59
C PRO A 20 -7.06 -14.27 -2.21
N LEU A 21 -6.12 -14.99 -1.58
CA LEU A 21 -6.32 -15.54 -0.24
C LEU A 21 -6.55 -14.42 0.78
N TRP A 22 -5.78 -13.35 0.73
CA TRP A 22 -6.02 -12.18 1.59
C TRP A 22 -7.37 -11.52 1.29
N ALA A 23 -7.69 -11.30 0.01
CA ALA A 23 -8.93 -10.66 -0.38
C ALA A 23 -10.17 -11.40 0.14
N VAL A 24 -10.11 -12.74 0.19
CA VAL A 24 -11.19 -13.58 0.72
C VAL A 24 -11.18 -13.62 2.25
N LEU A 25 -10.01 -13.72 2.91
CA LEU A 25 -9.92 -13.86 4.36
C LEU A 25 -10.14 -12.56 5.13
N ALA A 26 -9.74 -11.41 4.57
CA ALA A 26 -9.79 -10.11 5.24
C ALA A 26 -11.19 -9.76 5.80
N PRO A 27 -12.31 -9.97 5.08
CA PRO A 27 -13.65 -9.72 5.61
C PRO A 27 -14.01 -10.61 6.82
N TYR A 28 -13.54 -11.86 6.87
CA TYR A 28 -13.85 -12.78 7.99
C TYR A 28 -13.15 -12.40 9.28
N ILE A 29 -12.06 -11.64 9.21
CA ILE A 29 -11.34 -11.10 10.38
C ILE A 29 -11.71 -9.64 10.67
N GLY A 30 -12.78 -9.13 10.06
CA GLY A 30 -13.31 -7.78 10.30
C GLY A 30 -12.62 -6.65 9.53
N ILE A 31 -11.73 -6.96 8.57
CA ILE A 31 -11.06 -5.97 7.72
C ILE A 31 -11.88 -5.75 6.45
N LYS A 32 -12.50 -4.58 6.33
CA LYS A 32 -13.31 -4.21 5.16
C LYS A 32 -12.46 -3.68 3.99
N THR A 33 -11.20 -3.35 4.25
CA THR A 33 -10.27 -2.70 3.32
C THR A 33 -9.32 -3.69 2.63
N GLY A 34 -9.74 -4.94 2.41
CA GLY A 34 -8.89 -6.00 1.84
C GLY A 34 -8.23 -5.63 0.50
N ALA A 35 -8.92 -4.84 -0.34
CA ALA A 35 -8.39 -4.37 -1.63
C ALA A 35 -7.16 -3.44 -1.50
N VAL A 36 -7.02 -2.74 -0.37
CA VAL A 36 -5.87 -1.86 -0.10
C VAL A 36 -4.56 -2.63 -0.15
N ALA A 37 -4.54 -3.85 0.40
CA ALA A 37 -3.35 -4.70 0.38
C ALA A 37 -2.91 -5.01 -1.06
N LEU A 38 -3.85 -5.19 -1.98
CA LEU A 38 -3.56 -5.48 -3.39
C LEU A 38 -2.93 -4.25 -4.08
N ILE A 39 -3.46 -3.06 -3.83
CA ILE A 39 -2.92 -1.80 -4.36
C ILE A 39 -1.49 -1.59 -3.83
N CYS A 40 -1.29 -1.78 -2.52
CA CYS A 40 0.02 -1.62 -1.89
C CYS A 40 1.04 -2.64 -2.40
N ALA A 41 0.62 -3.89 -2.63
CA ALA A 41 1.47 -4.91 -3.24
C ALA A 41 1.88 -4.54 -4.67
N GLY A 42 0.94 -4.02 -5.47
CA GLY A 42 1.21 -3.54 -6.81
C GLY A 42 2.30 -2.47 -6.83
N LEU A 43 2.20 -1.47 -5.94
CA LEU A 43 3.23 -0.44 -5.81
C LEU A 43 4.56 -0.99 -5.27
N TYR A 44 4.53 -1.95 -4.34
CA TYR A 44 5.76 -2.59 -3.86
C TYR A 44 6.54 -3.24 -5.00
N VAL A 45 5.84 -3.90 -5.94
CA VAL A 45 6.46 -4.54 -7.10
C VAL A 45 7.14 -3.53 -8.02
N THR A 46 6.61 -2.30 -8.15
CA THR A 46 7.25 -1.26 -8.99
C THR A 46 8.59 -0.78 -8.43
N ASN A 47 8.84 -0.95 -7.12
CA ASN A 47 10.15 -0.69 -6.51
C ASN A 47 11.18 -1.81 -6.79
N GLY A 48 10.82 -2.82 -7.60
CA GLY A 48 11.71 -3.91 -8.00
C GLY A 48 11.87 -4.98 -6.92
N ASN A 49 10.85 -5.21 -6.10
CA ASN A 49 10.82 -6.23 -5.04
C ASN A 49 11.96 -6.15 -4.01
N LYS A 50 12.54 -4.96 -3.80
CA LYS A 50 13.61 -4.77 -2.81
C LYS A 50 13.04 -4.82 -1.39
N GLN A 51 13.16 -5.97 -0.74
CA GLN A 51 12.69 -6.16 0.65
C GLN A 51 13.28 -5.15 1.64
N LYS A 52 14.50 -4.68 1.39
CA LYS A 52 15.16 -3.63 2.19
C LYS A 52 14.36 -2.32 2.22
N ASP A 53 13.61 -2.04 1.16
CA ASP A 53 12.78 -0.85 1.05
C ASP A 53 11.35 -1.09 1.57
N GLY A 54 11.00 -2.32 2.00
CA GLY A 54 9.66 -2.65 2.48
C GLY A 54 9.22 -1.78 3.65
N LEU A 55 10.10 -1.54 4.63
CA LEU A 55 9.81 -0.61 5.74
C LEU A 55 9.61 0.82 5.23
N LYS A 56 10.44 1.26 4.30
CA LYS A 56 10.38 2.60 3.70
C LYS A 56 9.06 2.84 2.93
N ILE A 57 8.57 1.81 2.25
CA ILE A 57 7.29 1.79 1.53
C ILE A 57 6.12 1.76 2.52
N MET A 58 6.18 0.92 3.54
CA MET A 58 5.14 0.82 4.57
C MET A 58 4.98 2.15 5.33
N PHE A 59 6.09 2.76 5.76
CA PHE A 59 6.05 4.06 6.43
C PHE A 59 5.48 5.14 5.52
N GLY A 60 5.85 5.14 4.23
CA GLY A 60 5.23 6.06 3.29
C GLY A 60 3.73 5.87 3.19
N PHE A 61 3.25 4.63 3.06
CA PHE A 61 1.81 4.35 3.05
C PHE A 61 1.08 4.88 4.29
N TRP A 62 1.61 4.62 5.49
CA TRP A 62 1.03 5.12 6.74
C TRP A 62 1.07 6.64 6.85
N CYS A 63 2.15 7.28 6.41
CA CYS A 63 2.21 8.73 6.31
C CYS A 63 1.12 9.26 5.37
N GLY A 64 0.88 8.58 4.25
CA GLY A 64 -0.22 8.89 3.32
C GLY A 64 -1.60 8.75 3.95
N ASP A 65 -1.83 7.67 4.70
CA ASP A 65 -3.10 7.43 5.41
C ASP A 65 -3.40 8.53 6.43
N LEU A 66 -2.40 8.93 7.22
CA LEU A 66 -2.51 10.08 8.12
C LEU A 66 -2.72 11.39 7.36
N TRP A 67 -2.10 11.54 6.19
CA TRP A 67 -2.31 12.71 5.31
C TRP A 67 -3.75 12.79 4.80
N ALA A 68 -4.41 11.65 4.58
CA ALA A 68 -5.82 11.61 4.19
C ALA A 68 -6.74 12.09 5.30
N VAL A 69 -6.49 11.65 6.54
CA VAL A 69 -7.20 12.14 7.73
C VAL A 69 -7.05 13.66 7.84
N LEU A 70 -5.82 14.17 7.72
CA LEU A 70 -5.55 15.61 7.75
C LEU A 70 -6.30 16.36 6.64
N ALA A 71 -6.30 15.84 5.42
CA ALA A 71 -7.01 16.43 4.30
C ALA A 71 -8.52 16.54 4.54
N ILE A 72 -9.14 15.48 5.06
CA ILE A 72 -10.58 15.45 5.37
C ILE A 72 -10.90 16.44 6.48
N LEU A 73 -10.07 16.53 7.52
CA LEU A 73 -10.23 17.51 8.59
C LEU A 73 -10.13 18.94 8.06
N ILE A 74 -9.13 19.25 7.23
CA ILE A 74 -8.95 20.59 6.65
C ILE A 74 -10.17 20.98 5.80
N MET A 75 -10.62 20.08 4.91
CA MET A 75 -11.82 20.32 4.10
C MET A 75 -13.08 20.49 4.98
N GLY A 76 -13.18 19.76 6.09
CA GLY A 76 -14.30 19.89 7.03
C GLY A 76 -14.36 21.20 7.83
N TYR A 77 -13.24 21.94 7.95
CA TYR A 77 -13.20 23.25 8.62
C TYR A 77 -13.29 24.43 7.65
N MET A 78 -13.09 24.22 6.35
CA MET A 78 -13.27 25.25 5.34
C MET A 78 -14.77 25.50 5.10
N ASN A 79 -15.11 26.75 4.76
CA ASN A 79 -16.47 27.18 4.42
C ASN A 79 -16.52 27.79 3.00
N PHE A 80 -15.71 27.26 2.10
CA PHE A 80 -15.63 27.69 0.71
C PHE A 80 -16.51 26.79 -0.18
N ASN A 81 -16.36 26.92 -1.50
CA ASN A 81 -16.94 25.99 -2.45
C ASN A 81 -16.19 24.65 -2.39
N GLN A 82 -16.91 23.53 -2.34
CA GLN A 82 -16.34 22.17 -2.26
C GLN A 82 -15.23 21.88 -3.28
N ASN A 83 -15.36 22.37 -4.53
CA ASN A 83 -14.33 22.17 -5.56
C ASN A 83 -13.06 22.97 -5.26
N LEU A 84 -13.22 24.17 -4.71
CA LEU A 84 -12.11 25.04 -4.32
C LEU A 84 -11.39 24.48 -3.08
N GLU A 85 -12.14 23.98 -2.10
CA GLU A 85 -11.59 23.32 -0.90
C GLU A 85 -10.77 22.09 -1.26
N LEU A 86 -11.32 21.22 -2.10
CA LEU A 86 -10.63 20.04 -2.60
C LEU A 86 -9.36 20.45 -3.35
N PHE A 87 -9.45 21.40 -4.29
CA PHE A 87 -8.31 21.85 -5.06
C PHE A 87 -7.21 22.43 -4.17
N LEU A 88 -7.55 23.32 -3.23
CA LEU A 88 -6.58 23.95 -2.34
C LEU A 88 -5.94 22.93 -1.40
N THR A 89 -6.75 22.06 -0.81
CA THR A 89 -6.29 21.02 0.10
C THR A 89 -5.32 20.08 -0.61
N LEU A 90 -5.71 19.53 -1.77
CA LEU A 90 -4.85 18.64 -2.55
C LEU A 90 -3.57 19.35 -3.04
N SER A 91 -3.68 20.62 -3.44
CA SER A 91 -2.51 21.38 -3.93
C SER A 91 -1.50 21.63 -2.83
N ILE A 92 -1.95 22.11 -1.67
CA ILE A 92 -1.09 22.46 -0.53
C ILE A 92 -0.52 21.20 0.10
N LEU A 93 -1.36 20.22 0.44
CA LEU A 93 -0.90 18.97 1.04
C LEU A 93 -0.03 18.15 0.09
N GLY A 94 -0.31 18.16 -1.21
CA GLY A 94 0.51 17.50 -2.22
C GLY A 94 1.90 18.12 -2.32
N PHE A 95 1.98 19.45 -2.33
CA PHE A 95 3.26 20.17 -2.28
C PHE A 95 4.07 19.78 -1.04
N PHE A 96 3.46 19.82 0.15
CA PHE A 96 4.14 19.46 1.39
C PHE A 96 4.53 17.98 1.44
N ALA A 97 3.69 17.06 0.95
CA ALA A 97 4.03 15.64 0.90
C ALA A 97 5.30 15.41 0.07
N VAL A 98 5.44 16.07 -1.08
CA VAL A 98 6.64 15.97 -1.93
C VAL A 98 7.87 16.55 -1.22
N VAL A 99 7.76 17.75 -0.64
CA VAL A 99 8.88 18.41 0.05
C VAL A 99 9.35 17.56 1.23
N ILE A 100 8.43 17.14 2.09
CA ILE A 100 8.74 16.36 3.30
C ILE A 100 9.30 14.99 2.93
N ALA A 101 8.66 14.25 2.02
CA ALA A 101 9.15 12.94 1.62
C ALA A 101 10.53 12.99 0.96
N SER A 102 10.84 14.09 0.24
CA SER A 102 12.17 14.29 -0.35
C SER A 102 13.23 14.59 0.71
N LEU A 103 12.90 15.33 1.77
CA LEU A 103 13.82 15.55 2.90
C LEU A 103 14.07 14.26 3.69
N PHE A 104 13.07 13.41 3.82
CA PHE A 104 13.14 12.12 4.51
C PHE A 104 13.25 10.93 3.56
N GLU A 105 13.89 11.11 2.39
CA GLU A 105 13.98 10.08 1.35
C GLU A 105 14.67 8.79 1.81
N LYS A 106 15.43 8.81 2.91
CA LYS A 106 16.03 7.59 3.48
C LYS A 106 15.00 6.72 4.22
N ILE A 107 13.91 7.32 4.68
CA ILE A 107 12.91 6.69 5.56
C ILE A 107 11.58 6.52 4.84
N ILE A 108 11.27 7.37 3.84
CA ILE A 108 9.97 7.37 3.18
C ILE A 108 10.11 7.23 1.66
N PHE A 109 9.31 6.34 1.09
CA PHE A 109 9.18 6.20 -0.36
C PHE A 109 8.03 7.11 -0.86
N LEU A 110 8.36 8.23 -1.50
CA LEU A 110 7.37 9.22 -1.96
C LEU A 110 6.17 8.59 -2.73
N PRO A 111 6.36 7.65 -3.68
CA PRO A 111 5.22 7.03 -4.36
C PRO A 111 4.25 6.34 -3.41
N SER A 112 4.75 5.72 -2.33
CA SER A 112 3.89 5.07 -1.32
C SER A 112 3.14 6.06 -0.45
N TRP A 113 3.73 7.23 -0.16
CA TRP A 113 3.00 8.30 0.50
C TRP A 113 1.84 8.79 -0.34
N LEU A 114 2.10 9.16 -1.60
CA LEU A 114 1.06 9.67 -2.49
C LEU A 114 -0.03 8.62 -2.75
N CYS A 115 0.37 7.35 -2.91
CA CYS A 115 -0.59 6.26 -3.08
C CYS A 115 -1.41 6.02 -1.80
N GLY A 116 -0.78 6.01 -0.63
CA GLY A 116 -1.48 5.86 0.65
C GLY A 116 -2.48 6.98 0.90
N TRP A 117 -2.13 8.20 0.54
CA TRP A 117 -3.03 9.34 0.62
C TRP A 117 -4.25 9.20 -0.30
N ALA A 118 -4.04 8.79 -1.55
CA ALA A 118 -5.14 8.54 -2.49
C ALA A 118 -6.08 7.41 -2.00
N ILE A 119 -5.53 6.34 -1.44
CA ILE A 119 -6.30 5.25 -0.84
C ILE A 119 -7.14 5.77 0.33
N GLY A 120 -6.51 6.48 1.28
CA GLY A 120 -7.18 7.03 2.45
C GLY A 120 -8.32 7.96 2.06
N LEU A 121 -8.10 8.89 1.12
CA LEU A 121 -9.16 9.77 0.62
C LEU A 121 -10.32 8.99 -0.01
N THR A 122 -10.02 7.97 -0.81
CA THR A 122 -11.06 7.20 -1.51
C THR A 122 -11.96 6.44 -0.53
N ILE A 123 -11.41 5.92 0.56
CA ILE A 123 -12.14 5.11 1.54
C ILE A 123 -12.79 5.98 2.61
N MET A 124 -12.11 7.00 3.12
CA MET A 124 -12.56 7.79 4.26
C MET A 124 -13.53 8.92 3.91
N THR A 125 -13.54 9.44 2.67
CA THR A 125 -14.41 10.58 2.28
C THR A 125 -15.91 10.26 2.39
N GLY A 126 -16.29 8.98 2.35
CA GLY A 126 -17.68 8.53 2.50
C GLY A 126 -18.11 8.21 3.94
N GLU A 127 -17.23 8.38 4.92
CA GLU A 127 -17.42 7.91 6.29
C GLU A 127 -17.59 9.06 7.28
N ASN A 128 -18.34 8.82 8.36
CA ASN A 128 -18.49 9.81 9.43
C ASN A 128 -17.16 10.01 10.17
N ILE A 129 -16.86 11.24 10.57
CA ILE A 129 -15.63 11.62 11.31
C ILE A 129 -15.42 10.75 12.57
N ILE A 130 -16.50 10.29 13.20
CA ILE A 130 -16.47 9.44 14.40
C ILE A 130 -15.82 8.07 14.10
N ASN A 131 -15.99 7.54 12.89
CA ASN A 131 -15.47 6.22 12.49
C ASN A 131 -14.09 6.30 11.81
N LEU A 132 -13.55 7.51 11.61
CA LEU A 132 -12.33 7.73 10.83
C LEU A 132 -11.13 6.99 11.43
N GLN A 133 -11.05 6.92 12.76
CA GLN A 133 -9.95 6.25 13.47
C GLN A 133 -9.95 4.74 13.21
N ASP A 134 -11.10 4.07 13.33
CA ASP A 134 -11.20 2.62 13.12
C ASP A 134 -10.87 2.24 11.69
N ILE A 135 -11.31 3.05 10.73
CA ILE A 135 -11.06 2.85 9.30
C ILE A 135 -9.60 3.11 8.95
N CYS A 136 -9.00 4.17 9.50
CA CYS A 136 -7.57 4.46 9.36
C CYS A 136 -6.72 3.27 9.85
N ILE A 137 -7.03 2.70 11.02
CA ILE A 137 -6.30 1.52 11.52
C ILE A 137 -6.47 0.32 10.57
N GLN A 138 -7.68 0.07 10.05
CA GLN A 138 -7.90 -1.01 9.08
C GLN A 138 -7.12 -0.80 7.77
N ILE A 139 -7.05 0.44 7.28
CA ILE A 139 -6.27 0.79 6.09
C ILE A 139 -4.78 0.58 6.37
N ALA A 140 -4.26 1.08 7.49
CA ALA A 140 -2.86 0.91 7.88
C ALA A 140 -2.45 -0.57 8.00
N VAL A 141 -3.30 -1.42 8.59
CA VAL A 141 -3.08 -2.87 8.65
C VAL A 141 -3.08 -3.48 7.25
N ALA A 142 -4.06 -3.13 6.41
CA ALA A 142 -4.13 -3.63 5.04
C ALA A 142 -2.91 -3.19 4.20
N MET A 143 -2.40 -1.97 4.39
CA MET A 143 -1.17 -1.48 3.76
C MET A 143 0.05 -2.31 4.18
N ALA A 144 0.18 -2.60 5.48
CA ALA A 144 1.26 -3.44 5.99
C ALA A 144 1.20 -4.86 5.42
N VAL A 145 0.01 -5.45 5.34
CA VAL A 145 -0.20 -6.76 4.73
C VAL A 145 0.12 -6.73 3.24
N GLY A 146 -0.27 -5.68 2.53
CA GLY A 146 0.06 -5.50 1.11
C GLY A 146 1.56 -5.48 0.84
N VAL A 147 2.33 -4.81 1.69
CA VAL A 147 3.79 -4.76 1.59
C VAL A 147 4.43 -6.09 1.95
N TRP A 148 4.10 -6.66 3.11
CA TRP A 148 4.85 -7.78 3.68
C TRP A 148 4.34 -9.15 3.25
N TYR A 149 3.03 -9.36 3.32
CA TYR A 149 2.43 -10.66 3.00
C TYR A 149 2.29 -10.84 1.50
N VAL A 150 1.74 -9.85 0.80
CA VAL A 150 1.50 -9.97 -0.65
C VAL A 150 2.76 -9.60 -1.44
N GLY A 151 3.29 -8.38 -1.27
CA GLY A 151 4.46 -7.90 -2.01
C GLY A 151 5.71 -8.73 -1.76
N ALA A 152 6.27 -8.63 -0.55
CA ALA A 152 7.48 -9.37 -0.17
C ALA A 152 7.24 -10.89 -0.10
N GLY A 153 6.06 -11.34 0.32
CA GLY A 153 5.75 -12.77 0.44
C GLY A 153 5.71 -13.50 -0.91
N VAL A 154 5.15 -12.89 -1.97
CA VAL A 154 5.20 -13.47 -3.33
C VAL A 154 6.64 -13.59 -3.84
N ASP A 155 7.46 -12.57 -3.58
CA ASP A 155 8.88 -12.57 -3.94
C ASP A 155 9.66 -13.67 -3.19
N LEU A 156 9.48 -13.77 -1.88
CA LEU A 156 10.06 -14.82 -1.04
C LEU A 156 9.64 -16.22 -1.47
N PHE A 157 8.35 -16.41 -1.78
CA PHE A 157 7.82 -17.67 -2.29
C PHE A 157 8.51 -18.09 -3.59
N THR A 158 8.70 -17.12 -4.49
CA THR A 158 9.37 -17.34 -5.78
C THR A 158 10.83 -17.74 -5.57
N ILE A 159 11.57 -17.00 -4.73
CA ILE A 159 12.98 -17.30 -4.41
C ILE A 159 13.11 -18.68 -3.75
N TYR A 160 12.24 -19.00 -2.80
CA TYR A 160 12.28 -20.26 -2.07
C TYR A 160 12.12 -21.47 -3.00
N ILE A 161 11.11 -21.46 -3.88
CA ILE A 161 10.87 -22.56 -4.83
C ILE A 161 12.05 -22.73 -5.79
N LEU A 162 12.56 -21.62 -6.36
CA LEU A 162 13.69 -21.66 -7.28
C LEU A 162 14.98 -22.17 -6.60
N SER A 163 15.20 -21.80 -5.33
CA SER A 163 16.36 -22.28 -4.56
C SER A 163 16.31 -23.78 -4.26
N LYS A 164 15.10 -24.32 -4.03
CA LYS A 164 14.88 -25.74 -3.71
C LYS A 164 15.05 -26.63 -4.94
N ASP A 165 14.66 -26.12 -6.10
CA ASP A 165 14.89 -26.78 -7.40
C ASP A 165 16.39 -26.91 -7.71
N LYS A 166 17.19 -25.87 -7.36
CA LYS A 166 18.66 -25.90 -7.48
C LYS A 166 19.33 -26.98 -6.62
N LYS A 167 18.77 -27.29 -5.45
CA LYS A 167 19.28 -28.35 -4.55
C LYS A 167 18.88 -29.76 -4.96
N LYS A 168 17.83 -29.94 -5.79
CA LYS A 168 17.36 -31.23 -6.28
C LYS A 168 18.01 -31.66 -7.62
N GLY A 169 18.72 -30.74 -8.29
CA GLY A 169 19.40 -30.98 -9.57
C GLY A 169 20.91 -31.21 -9.46
N ASN A 170 21.46 -31.28 -8.24
CA ASN A 170 22.80 -31.76 -7.91
C ASN A 170 22.70 -33.12 -7.23
#